data_AF-A0A8J4ELQ4-F1
#
_entry.id   AF-A0A8J4ELQ4-F1
#
_cell.length_a   1.000
_cell.length_b   1.000
_cell.length_c   1.000
_cell.angle_alpha   90.00
_cell.angle_beta   90.00
_cell.angle_gamma   90.00
#
_symmetry.space_group_name_H-M   'P 1'
#
loop_
_entity.id
_entity.type
_entity.pdbx_description
1 polymer ?
#
loop_
_entity_poly.entity_id
_entity_poly.type
_entity_poly.pdbx_seq_one_letter_code
_entity_poly.pdbx_strand_id
1 'polypeptide(L)' 'MKKILLIILCFFLPFLAVLFHEGLTRRVLWAILFQLIGHIPGVIYGIYVVTSEPRGRR' A
#
# COMPACT_ATOMS: atom_id res chain seq x y z
N MET A 1 12.25 -8.16 11.94
CA MET A 1 10.88 -8.37 12.49
C MET A 1 9.80 -7.59 11.73
N LYS A 2 9.87 -6.25 11.60
CA LYS A 2 8.75 -5.41 11.07
C LYS A 2 8.39 -5.59 9.58
N LYS A 3 9.35 -5.99 8.74
CA LYS A 3 9.15 -6.14 7.28
C LYS A 3 8.23 -7.32 6.91
N ILE A 4 8.28 -8.42 7.65
CA ILE A 4 7.51 -9.64 7.35
C ILE A 4 6.02 -9.42 7.69
N LEU A 5 5.73 -8.72 8.80
CA LEU A 5 4.37 -8.31 9.14
C LEU A 5 3.74 -7.45 8.03
N LEU A 6 4.50 -6.50 7.50
CA LEU A 6 4.07 -5.63 6.39
C LEU A 6 3.77 -6.42 5.11
N ILE A 7 4.52 -7.47 4.83
CA ILE A 7 4.33 -8.32 3.64
C ILE A 7 3.06 -9.18 3.78
N ILE A 8 2.85 -9.80 4.94
CA ILE A 8 1.63 -10.58 5.23
C ILE A 8 0.40 -9.66 5.19
N LEU A 9 0.54 -8.45 5.73
CA LEU A 9 -0.52 -7.45 5.75
C LEU A 9 -0.80 -6.87 4.36
N CYS A 10 0.21 -6.74 3.49
CA CYS A 10 0.02 -6.33 2.09
C CYS A 10 -0.88 -7.31 1.32
N PHE A 11 -0.77 -8.60 1.64
CA PHE A 11 -1.58 -9.65 1.01
C PHE A 11 -3.06 -9.59 1.40
N PHE A 12 -3.36 -9.18 2.64
CA PHE A 12 -4.74 -9.10 3.14
C PHE A 12 -5.35 -7.69 2.99
N LEU A 13 -4.58 -6.65 3.34
CA LEU A 13 -4.94 -5.25 3.32
C LEU A 13 -3.79 -4.40 2.74
N PRO A 14 -3.70 -4.27 1.41
CA PRO A 14 -2.65 -3.47 0.76
C PRO A 14 -2.67 -2.01 1.19
N PHE A 15 -3.83 -1.45 1.58
CA PHE A 15 -3.93 -0.11 2.16
C PHE A 15 -3.11 0.06 3.44
N LEU A 16 -3.17 -0.90 4.36
CA LEU A 16 -2.41 -0.85 5.61
C LEU A 16 -0.90 -0.97 5.34
N ALA A 17 -0.50 -1.76 4.35
CA ALA A 17 0.89 -1.86 3.95
C ALA A 17 1.42 -0.53 3.40
N VAL A 18 0.66 0.12 2.49
CA VAL A 18 1.01 1.45 1.96
C VAL A 18 1.00 2.51 3.07
N LEU A 19 0.04 2.44 4.01
CA LEU A 19 -0.05 3.35 5.16
C LEU A 19 1.18 3.27 6.07
N PHE A 20 1.67 2.07 6.36
CA PHE A 20 2.86 1.90 7.20
C PHE A 20 4.17 2.16 6.45
N HIS A 21 4.16 2.06 5.11
CA HIS A 21 5.36 2.28 4.29
C HIS A 21 5.57 3.76 3.94
N GLU A 22 4.51 4.50 3.58
CA GLU A 22 4.58 5.94 3.24
C GLU A 22 3.97 6.88 4.29
N GLY A 23 3.15 6.37 5.23
CA GLY A 23 2.33 7.20 6.12
C GLY A 23 0.94 7.49 5.55
N LEU A 24 0.12 8.28 6.27
CA LEU A 24 -1.24 8.65 5.85
C LEU A 24 -1.21 9.68 4.72
N THR A 25 -0.99 9.22 3.50
CA THR A 25 -0.86 10.05 2.29
C THR A 25 -1.99 9.76 1.30
N ARG A 26 -2.16 10.62 0.27
CA ARG A 26 -3.14 10.41 -0.81
C ARG A 26 -3.01 9.03 -1.49
N ARG A 27 -1.80 8.46 -1.55
CA ARG A 27 -1.54 7.11 -2.09
C ARG A 27 -2.25 6.01 -1.31
N VAL A 28 -2.33 6.16 0.01
CA VAL A 28 -3.12 5.26 0.82
C VAL A 28 -4.56 5.36 0.35
N LEU A 29 -5.16 6.55 0.32
CA LEU A 29 -6.55 6.77 -0.14
C LEU A 29 -6.88 6.07 -1.48
N TRP A 30 -5.97 6.14 -2.45
CA TRP A 30 -6.06 5.41 -3.71
C TRP A 30 -6.06 3.90 -3.52
N ALA A 31 -5.20 3.35 -2.67
CA ALA A 31 -5.20 1.93 -2.33
C ALA A 31 -6.54 1.47 -1.70
N ILE A 32 -7.26 2.31 -0.93
CA ILE A 32 -8.58 1.94 -0.36
C ILE A 32 -9.60 1.92 -1.48
N LEU A 33 -9.53 2.91 -2.38
CA LEU A 33 -10.45 3.02 -3.49
C LEU A 33 -10.30 1.82 -4.43
N PHE A 34 -9.06 1.43 -4.75
CA PHE A 34 -8.78 0.23 -5.53
C PHE A 34 -9.19 -1.04 -4.80
N GLN A 35 -8.94 -1.15 -3.48
CA GLN A 35 -9.41 -2.27 -2.67
C GLN A 35 -10.94 -2.40 -2.66
N LEU A 36 -11.65 -1.28 -2.65
CA LEU A 36 -13.12 -1.21 -2.67
C LEU A 36 -13.69 -1.63 -4.03
N ILE A 37 -12.98 -1.31 -5.12
CA ILE A 37 -13.31 -1.75 -6.49
C ILE A 37 -13.00 -3.25 -6.65
N GLY A 38 -11.97 -3.76 -5.98
CA GLY A 38 -11.66 -5.17 -5.93
C GLY A 38 -10.34 -5.48 -5.26
N HIS A 39 -10.22 -6.68 -4.70
CA HIS A 39 -9.01 -7.09 -4.00
C HIS A 39 -7.77 -7.12 -4.92
N ILE A 40 -7.92 -7.64 -6.14
CA ILE A 40 -6.82 -7.76 -7.11
C ILE A 40 -6.24 -6.39 -7.52
N PRO A 41 -7.03 -5.38 -7.95
CA PRO A 41 -6.47 -4.08 -8.28
C PRO A 41 -5.85 -3.37 -7.07
N GLY A 42 -6.38 -3.58 -5.86
CA GLY A 42 -5.79 -3.07 -4.62
C GLY A 42 -4.39 -3.62 -4.34
N VAL A 43 -4.18 -4.93 -4.53
CA VAL A 43 -2.87 -5.59 -4.34
C VAL A 43 -1.85 -5.11 -5.37
N ILE A 44 -2.24 -5.03 -6.66
CA ILE A 44 -1.36 -4.53 -7.74
C ILE A 44 -0.92 -3.09 -7.44
N TYR A 45 -1.87 -2.24 -7.05
CA TYR A 45 -1.57 -0.85 -6.70
C TYR A 45 -0.66 -0.75 -5.47
N GLY A 46 -0.89 -1.59 -4.45
CA GLY A 46 -0.03 -1.67 -3.26
C GLY A 46 1.41 -2.03 -3.60
N ILE A 47 1.62 -3.05 -4.44
CA ILE A 47 2.94 -3.45 -4.93
C ILE A 47 3.58 -2.30 -5.72
N TYR A 48 2.83 -1.72 -6.66
CA TYR A 48 3.31 -0.60 -7.47
C TYR A 48 3.81 0.55 -6.58
N VAL A 49 3.04 0.94 -5.57
CA VAL A 49 3.42 2.03 -4.64
C VAL A 49 4.62 1.65 -3.79
N VAL A 50 4.71 0.42 -3.29
CA VAL A 50 5.86 -0.04 -2.48
C VAL A 50 7.14 -0.11 -3.33
N THR A 51 7.04 -0.49 -4.60
CA THR A 51 8.18 -0.51 -5.54
C THR A 51 8.50 0.86 -6.13
N SER A 52 7.55 1.79 -6.13
CA SER A 52 7.74 3.14 -6.64
C SER A 52 8.39 4.00 -5.56
N GLU A 53 9.61 4.46 -5.81
CA GLU A 53 10.41 5.24 -4.86
C GLU A 53 9.60 6.40 -4.22
N PRO A 54 9.69 6.60 -2.88
CA PRO A 54 8.83 7.53 -2.17
C PRO A 54 9.11 8.95 -2.63
N ARG A 55 8.16 9.52 -3.37
CA ARG A 55 8.27 10.83 -4.03
C ARG A 55 7.89 11.98 -3.07
N GLY A 56 8.37 11.90 -1.82
CA GLY A 56 7.95 12.75 -0.70
C GLY A 56 9.08 13.37 0.11
N ARG A 57 10.31 13.42 -0.41
CA ARG A 57 11.41 14.22 0.17
C ARG A 57 11.95 15.19 -0.90
N ARG A 58 11.19 16.25 -1.17
CA ARG A 58 11.70 17.49 -1.74
C ARG A 58 10.95 18.66 -1.14
#